data_AF-A0A4R4PQ76-F1
#
_entry.id   AF-A0A4R4PQ76-F1
#
_cell.length_a   1.000
_cell.length_b   1.000
_cell.length_c   1.000
_cell.angle_alpha   90.00
_cell.angle_beta   90.00
_cell.angle_gamma   90.00
#
_symmetry.space_group_name_H-M   'P 1'
#
loop_
_entity.id
_entity.type
_entity.pdbx_description
1 polymer ?
#
loop_
_entity_poly.entity_id
_entity_poly.type
_entity_poly.pdbx_seq_one_letter_code
_entity_poly.pdbx_strand_id
1 'polypeptide(L)'
;MLTFQARAGQGVGRSLTLRIGDPYHVSGLTAALAANAVLADRTPPGAHFAADVLDPGPVAEALRGDPLVHSLDLTSSRVGTP
;
A
#
# COMPACT_ATOMS: atom_id res chain seq x y z
N MET A 1 9.32 10.23 -3.37
CA MET A 1 9.66 8.79 -3.36
C MET A 1 9.39 8.26 -1.98
N LEU A 2 8.62 7.18 -1.86
CA LEU A 2 8.33 6.52 -0.59
C LEU A 2 8.87 5.09 -0.66
N THR A 3 9.52 4.63 0.41
CA THR A 3 10.03 3.27 0.51
C THR A 3 9.46 2.62 1.76
N PHE A 4 8.80 1.48 1.56
CA PHE A 4 8.26 0.66 2.62
C PHE A 4 9.10 -0.61 2.73
N GLN A 5 9.37 -1.03 3.97
CA GLN A 5 10.13 -2.24 4.25
C GLN A 5 9.27 -3.15 5.11
N ALA A 6 9.17 -4.41 4.72
CA ALA A 6 8.51 -5.45 5.49
C ALA A 6 9.43 -6.65 5.61
N ARG A 7 9.41 -7.31 6.77
CA ARG A 7 9.99 -8.64 6.91
C ARG A 7 8.92 -9.66 6.60
N ALA A 8 9.15 -10.48 5.59
CA ALA A 8 8.42 -11.72 5.40
C ALA A 8 9.02 -12.81 6.31
N GLY A 9 8.24 -13.86 6.58
CA GLY A 9 8.74 -15.03 7.31
C GLY A 9 9.98 -15.64 6.64
N GLN A 10 10.76 -16.42 7.41
CA GLN A 10 11.95 -17.15 6.93
C GLN A 10 13.13 -16.27 6.49
N GLY A 11 13.32 -15.09 7.10
CA GLY A 11 14.48 -14.24 6.82
C GLY A 11 14.45 -13.58 5.44
N VAL A 12 13.27 -13.38 4.85
CA VAL A 12 13.12 -12.65 3.58
C VAL A 12 12.69 -11.21 3.88
N GLY A 13 13.44 -10.25 3.37
CA GLY A 13 13.06 -8.84 3.34
C GLY A 13 12.28 -8.54 2.07
N ARG A 14 11.23 -7.73 2.18
CA ARG A 14 10.49 -7.18 1.05
C ARG A 14 10.55 -5.66 1.11
N SER A 15 10.86 -5.03 0.00
CA SER A 15 10.85 -3.58 -0.16
C SER A 15 9.86 -3.19 -1.24
N LEU A 16 8.98 -2.25 -0.92
CA LEU A 16 8.10 -1.61 -1.89
C LEU A 16 8.58 -0.17 -2.09
N THR A 17 8.91 0.20 -3.33
CA THR A 17 9.27 1.58 -3.68
C THR A 17 8.17 2.18 -4.54
N LEU A 18 7.64 3.30 -4.08
CA LEU A 18 6.66 4.10 -4.81
C LEU A 18 7.33 5.40 -5.28
N ARG A 19 7.35 5.61 -6.60
CA ARG A 19 7.77 6.86 -7.21
C ARG A 19 6.52 7.63 -7.64
N ILE A 20 6.33 8.82 -7.08
CA ILE A 20 5.14 9.65 -7.29
C ILE A 20 5.53 11.13 -7.34
N GLY A 21 4.80 11.92 -8.13
CA GLY A 21 5.00 13.36 -8.27
C GLY A 21 4.70 14.17 -7.00
N ASP A 22 3.70 13.74 -6.22
CA ASP A 22 3.34 14.35 -4.93
C ASP A 22 3.13 13.25 -3.86
N PRO A 23 3.96 13.18 -2.81
CA PRO A 23 3.80 12.18 -1.76
C PRO A 23 2.51 12.33 -0.93
N TYR A 24 1.93 13.53 -0.83
CA TYR A 24 0.68 13.73 -0.07
C TYR A 24 -0.54 13.19 -0.80
N HIS A 25 -0.46 13.08 -2.13
CA HIS A 25 -1.49 12.45 -2.95
C HIS A 25 -1.78 11.01 -2.54
N VAL A 26 -0.77 10.26 -2.09
CA VAL A 26 -0.92 8.88 -1.60
C VAL A 26 -1.86 8.81 -0.39
N SER A 27 -1.73 9.77 0.53
CA SER A 27 -2.59 9.84 1.71
C SER A 27 -4.03 10.15 1.31
N GLY A 28 -4.23 11.07 0.36
CA GLY A 28 -5.55 11.40 -0.18
C GLY A 28 -6.21 10.22 -0.89
N LEU A 29 -5.46 9.52 -1.75
CA LEU A 29 -5.93 8.32 -2.44
C LEU A 29 -6.31 7.21 -1.44
N THR A 30 -5.48 6.99 -0.43
CA THR A 30 -5.76 5.98 0.61
C THR A 30 -7.04 6.32 1.38
N ALA A 31 -7.24 7.60 1.72
CA ALA A 31 -8.48 8.06 2.37
C ALA A 31 -9.71 7.88 1.47
N ALA A 32 -9.59 8.18 0.18
CA ALA A 32 -10.68 7.97 -0.78
C ALA A 32 -11.03 6.48 -0.95
N LEU A 33 -10.04 5.60 -1.01
CA LEU A 33 -10.25 4.14 -1.07
C LEU A 33 -10.92 3.61 0.20
N ALA A 34 -10.50 4.10 1.37
CA ALA A 34 -11.15 3.76 2.65
C ALA A 34 -12.60 4.23 2.68
N ALA A 35 -12.89 5.47 2.28
CA ALA A 35 -14.25 5.99 2.21
C ALA A 35 -15.13 5.16 1.25
N ASN A 36 -14.60 4.80 0.08
CA ASN A 36 -15.30 3.94 -0.87
C ASN A 36 -15.55 2.53 -0.33
N ALA A 37 -14.65 1.96 0.48
CA ALA A 37 -14.86 0.66 1.11
C ALA A 37 -15.98 0.71 2.16
N VAL A 38 -16.04 1.78 2.96
CA VAL A 38 -17.13 2.03 3.92
C VAL A 38 -18.46 2.20 3.21
N LEU A 39 -18.53 3.05 2.18
CA LEU A 39 -19.76 3.29 1.42
C LEU A 39 -20.28 2.06 0.67
N ALA A 40 -19.40 1.08 0.40
CA ALA A 40 -19.75 -0.17 -0.27
C ALA A 40 -20.00 -1.34 0.71
N ASP A 41 -20.13 -1.07 2.02
CA ASP A 41 -20.30 -2.07 3.07
C ASP A 41 -19.21 -3.17 3.08
N ARG A 42 -18.00 -2.82 2.63
CA ARG A 42 -16.83 -3.73 2.62
C ARG A 42 -15.96 -3.60 3.87
N THR A 43 -16.30 -2.70 4.77
CA THR A 43 -15.61 -2.50 6.05
C THR A 43 -16.53 -2.97 7.18
N PRO A 44 -16.03 -3.79 8.13
CA PRO A 44 -16.83 -4.18 9.30
C PRO A 44 -17.29 -2.94 10.09
N PRO A 45 -18.42 -3.02 10.82
CA PRO A 45 -18.85 -1.93 11.70
C PRO A 45 -17.76 -1.51 12.69
N GLY A 46 -17.64 -0.20 12.95
CA GLY A 46 -16.66 0.37 13.88
C GLY A 46 -15.53 1.15 13.20
N ALA A 47 -14.50 1.49 13.98
CA ALA A 47 -13.31 2.20 13.50
C ALA A 47 -12.17 1.19 13.29
N HIS A 48 -11.56 1.22 12.10
CA HIS A 48 -10.53 0.27 11.69
C HIS A 48 -9.36 0.99 11.03
N PHE A 49 -8.16 0.44 11.15
CA PHE A 49 -7.06 0.90 10.32
C PHE A 49 -7.27 0.45 8.88
N ALA A 50 -7.02 1.35 7.92
CA ALA A 50 -7.15 1.02 6.50
C ALA A 50 -6.30 -0.21 6.10
N ALA A 51 -5.13 -0.39 6.74
CA ALA A 51 -4.26 -1.54 6.52
C ALA A 51 -4.88 -2.90 6.91
N ASP A 52 -5.87 -2.90 7.81
CA ASP A 52 -6.52 -4.13 8.29
C ASP A 52 -7.74 -4.53 7.45
N VAL A 53 -8.35 -3.57 6.73
CA VAL A 53 -9.65 -3.76 6.07
C VAL A 53 -9.63 -3.52 4.56
N LEU A 54 -8.63 -2.83 4.03
CA LEU A 54 -8.49 -2.68 2.58
C LEU A 54 -7.78 -3.89 1.98
N ASP A 55 -8.32 -4.39 0.88
CA ASP A 55 -7.65 -5.42 0.09
C ASP A 55 -6.41 -4.81 -0.59
N PRO A 56 -5.20 -5.34 -0.33
CA PRO A 56 -3.97 -4.81 -0.90
C PRO A 56 -3.90 -4.92 -2.43
N GLY A 57 -4.59 -5.88 -3.04
CA GLY A 57 -4.61 -6.07 -4.50
C GLY A 57 -5.23 -4.87 -5.23
N PRO A 58 -6.53 -4.58 -5.02
CA PRO A 58 -7.19 -3.40 -5.57
C PRO A 58 -6.51 -2.08 -5.20
N VAL A 59 -5.92 -1.96 -4.01
CA VAL A 59 -5.14 -0.76 -3.63
C VAL A 59 -3.91 -0.60 -4.53
N ALA A 60 -3.15 -1.68 -4.76
CA ALA A 60 -1.99 -1.64 -5.64
C ALA A 60 -2.38 -1.31 -7.09
N GLU A 61 -3.50 -1.86 -7.58
CA GLU A 61 -4.03 -1.53 -8.91
C GLU A 61 -4.45 -0.06 -9.02
N ALA A 62 -5.13 0.47 -8.01
CA ALA A 62 -5.49 1.89 -7.97
C ALA A 62 -4.26 2.81 -8.01
N LEU A 63 -3.19 2.46 -7.27
CA LEU A 63 -1.92 3.18 -7.32
C LEU A 63 -1.27 3.10 -8.70
N ARG A 64 -1.25 1.92 -9.34
CA ARG A 64 -0.67 1.78 -10.70
C ARG A 64 -1.45 2.54 -11.76
N GLY A 65 -2.76 2.69 -11.59
CA GLY A 65 -3.62 3.45 -12.48
C GLY A 65 -3.61 4.96 -12.25
N ASP A 66 -2.96 5.44 -11.18
CA ASP A 66 -2.95 6.86 -10.83
C ASP A 66 -1.93 7.64 -11.69
N PRO A 67 -2.32 8.76 -12.33
CA PRO A 67 -1.45 9.51 -13.24
C PRO A 67 -0.25 10.16 -12.56
N LEU A 68 -0.27 10.35 -11.23
CA LEU A 68 0.86 10.90 -10.50
C LEU A 68 1.87 9.83 -10.11
N VAL A 69 1.50 8.55 -10.19
CA VAL A 69 2.36 7.41 -9.88
C VAL A 69 3.21 7.06 -11.10
N HIS A 70 4.53 7.20 -10.94
CA HIS A 70 5.50 6.90 -11.99
C HIS A 70 5.95 5.43 -11.95
N SER A 71 6.08 4.85 -10.76
CA SER A 71 6.40 3.42 -10.60
C SER A 71 6.01 2.87 -9.23
N LEU A 72 5.71 1.57 -9.19
CA LEU A 72 5.46 0.79 -7.98
C LEU A 72 6.25 -0.52 -8.06
N ASP A 73 7.40 -0.56 -7.39
CA ASP A 73 8.40 -1.62 -7.53
C ASP A 73 8.48 -2.47 -6.26
N LEU A 74 8.32 -3.79 -6.39
CA LEU A 74 8.45 -4.75 -5.27
C LEU A 74 9.75 -5.56 -5.43
N THR A 75 10.68 -5.37 -4.51
CA THR A 75 11.96 -6.08 -4.47
C THR A 75 12.01 -7.00 -3.27
N SER A 76 12.74 -8.11 -3.42
CA SER A 76 12.94 -9.10 -2.35
C SER A 76 14.43 -9.31 -2.10
N SER A 77 14.81 -9.40 -0.84
CA SER A 77 16.18 -9.71 -0.43
C SER A 77 16.17 -10.82 0.60
N ARG A 78 17.22 -11.63 0.65
CA ARG A 78 17.49 -12.46 1.83
C ARG A 78 18.11 -11.56 2.89
N VAL A 79 17.51 -11.53 4.08
CA VAL A 79 18.13 -10.94 5.26
C VAL A 79 19.16 -11.95 5.73
N GLY A 80 20.45 -11.63 5.57
CA GLY A 80 21.52 -12.47 6.08
C GLY A 80 21.29 -12.71 7.58
N THR A 81 21.33 -13.97 8.01
CA THR A 81 21.40 -14.32 9.43
C THR A 81 22.68 -13.70 10.02
N PRO A 82 22.59 -13.07 11.21
CA PRO A 82 23.76 -12.52 11.89
C PRO A 82 24.81 -13.60 12.21
#